data_AF-A0A0H3A5B4-F1
#
_entry.id   AF-A0A0H3A5B4-F1
#
_cell.length_a   1.000
_cell.length_b   1.000
_cell.length_c   1.000
_cell.angle_alpha   90.00
_cell.angle_beta   90.00
_cell.angle_gamma   90.00
#
_symmetry.space_group_name_H-M   'P 1'
#
loop_
_entity.id
_entity.type
_entity.pdbx_description
1 polymer ?
#
loop_
_entity_poly.entity_id
_entity_poly.type
_entity_poly.pdbx_seq_one_letter_code
_entity_poly.pdbx_strand_id
1 'polypeptide(L)'
;MSRNEDGGERIEQLPVSDWTDQDLLTKDEARERLVDEIGRTRTRLDELIAKNTDDPEIDLLARRLNAMESIRDEYADNRGGGK
;
A
#
# COMPACT_ATOMS: atom_id res chain seq x y z
N MET A 1 39.50 -30.19 -24.86
CA MET A 1 39.45 -28.85 -24.24
C MET A 1 37.99 -28.48 -24.08
N SER A 2 37.40 -28.76 -22.92
CA SER A 2 36.06 -28.28 -22.55
C SER A 2 36.15 -26.80 -22.18
N ARG A 3 35.23 -25.97 -22.68
CA ARG A 3 34.98 -24.66 -22.08
C ARG A 3 33.53 -24.23 -22.31
N ASN A 4 32.81 -24.39 -21.20
CA ASN A 4 31.73 -23.57 -20.66
C ASN A 4 30.37 -23.64 -21.35
N GLU A 5 29.56 -24.47 -20.71
CA GLU A 5 28.11 -24.40 -20.57
C GLU A 5 27.59 -22.94 -20.60
N ASP A 6 26.76 -22.68 -21.60
CA ASP A 6 25.77 -21.61 -21.61
C ASP A 6 24.75 -21.91 -20.49
N GLY A 7 25.11 -21.52 -19.26
CA GLY A 7 24.21 -21.47 -18.12
C GLY A 7 23.24 -20.30 -18.27
N GLY A 8 22.48 -20.29 -19.37
CA GLY A 8 21.26 -19.51 -19.47
C GLY A 8 20.27 -20.11 -18.49
N GLU A 9 20.35 -19.66 -17.23
CA GLU A 9 19.32 -19.81 -16.22
C GLU A 9 17.97 -19.52 -16.90
N ARG A 10 17.26 -20.60 -17.21
CA ARG A 10 15.94 -20.57 -17.81
C ARG A 10 15.08 -19.86 -16.78
N ILE A 11 14.92 -18.55 -16.95
CA ILE A 11 13.89 -17.77 -16.26
C ILE A 11 12.60 -18.50 -16.62
N GLU A 12 12.12 -19.34 -15.71
CA GLU A 12 10.83 -20.00 -15.84
C GLU A 12 9.82 -18.87 -15.84
N GLN A 13 9.46 -18.41 -17.04
CA GLN A 13 8.47 -17.36 -17.21
C GLN A 13 7.20 -17.89 -16.57
N LEU A 14 6.89 -17.34 -15.40
CA LEU A 14 5.66 -17.63 -14.70
C LEU A 14 4.50 -17.44 -15.68
N PRO A 15 3.54 -18.37 -15.73
CA PRO A 15 2.38 -18.23 -16.61
C PRO A 15 1.72 -16.86 -16.35
N VAL A 16 1.26 -16.17 -17.39
CA VAL A 16 0.69 -14.80 -17.30
C VAL A 16 -0.37 -14.65 -16.19
N SER A 17 -1.04 -15.74 -15.82
CA SER A 17 -2.00 -15.80 -14.71
C SER A 17 -1.37 -15.54 -13.33
N ASP A 18 -0.12 -15.96 -13.11
CA ASP A 18 0.62 -15.80 -11.84
C ASP A 18 0.98 -14.33 -11.59
N TRP A 19 1.26 -13.56 -12.65
CA TRP A 19 1.54 -12.12 -12.56
C TRP A 19 0.34 -11.31 -12.04
N THR A 20 -0.88 -11.75 -12.35
CA THR A 20 -2.10 -11.08 -11.87
C THR A 20 -2.32 -11.35 -10.38
N ASP A 21 -2.10 -12.59 -9.94
CA ASP A 21 -2.20 -12.97 -8.53
C ASP A 21 -1.09 -12.31 -7.69
N GLN A 22 0.13 -12.22 -8.23
CA GLN A 22 1.25 -11.52 -7.60
C GLN A 22 1.02 -10.00 -7.49
N ASP A 23 0.44 -9.38 -8.51
CA ASP A 23 0.02 -7.96 -8.46
C ASP A 23 -1.11 -7.74 -7.44
N LEU A 24 -2.08 -8.66 -7.36
CA LEU A 24 -3.13 -8.62 -6.34
C LEU A 24 -2.57 -8.78 -4.92
N LEU A 25 -1.60 -9.68 -4.72
CA LEU A 25 -0.90 -9.86 -3.44
C LEU A 25 -0.14 -8.59 -3.04
N THR A 26 0.52 -7.93 -3.99
CA THR A 26 1.24 -6.67 -3.77
C THR A 26 0.30 -5.52 -3.45
N LYS A 27 -0.87 -5.46 -4.11
CA LYS A 27 -1.92 -4.47 -3.82
C LYS A 27 -2.60 -4.70 -2.47
N ASP A 28 -2.83 -5.96 -2.07
CA ASP A 28 -3.40 -6.28 -0.76
C ASP A 28 -2.42 -5.88 0.36
N GLU A 29 -1.13 -6.21 0.22
CA GLU A 29 -0.09 -5.81 1.17
C GLU A 29 0.05 -4.28 1.25
N ALA A 30 0.07 -3.59 0.10
CA ALA A 30 0.11 -2.13 0.06
C ALA A 30 -1.11 -1.51 0.76
N ARG A 31 -2.29 -2.12 0.63
CA ARG A 31 -3.52 -1.68 1.32
C ARG A 31 -3.41 -1.92 2.83
N GLU A 32 -2.94 -3.08 3.27
CA GLU A 32 -2.75 -3.37 4.70
C GLU A 32 -1.80 -2.35 5.35
N ARG A 33 -0.67 -2.08 4.68
CA ARG A 33 0.27 -1.04 5.12
C ARG A 33 -0.35 0.36 5.17
N LEU A 34 -1.19 0.70 4.19
CA LEU A 34 -1.92 1.96 4.18
C LEU A 34 -2.92 2.06 5.34
N VAL A 35 -3.64 0.97 5.65
CA VAL A 35 -4.58 0.91 6.79
C VAL A 35 -3.84 1.08 8.12
N ASP A 36 -2.70 0.42 8.30
CA ASP A 36 -1.86 0.58 9.49
C ASP A 36 -1.36 2.03 9.65
N GLU A 37 -0.91 2.66 8.56
CA GLU A 37 -0.43 4.05 8.60
C GLU A 37 -1.57 5.04 8.89
N ILE A 38 -2.77 4.81 8.34
CA ILE A 38 -3.99 5.55 8.68
C ILE A 38 -4.27 5.45 10.18
N GLY A 39 -4.22 4.23 10.75
CA GLY A 39 -4.43 4.00 12.18
C GLY A 39 -3.43 4.75 13.06
N ARG A 40 -2.15 4.72 12.70
CA ARG A 40 -1.08 5.46 13.40
C ARG A 40 -1.30 6.97 13.33
N THR A 41 -1.62 7.48 12.15
CA THR A 41 -1.86 8.92 11.93
C THR A 41 -3.09 9.40 12.71
N ARG A 42 -4.17 8.61 12.77
CA ARG A 42 -5.36 8.89 13.59
C ARG A 42 -5.03 8.93 15.07
N THR A 43 -4.28 7.94 15.56
CA THR A 43 -3.86 7.88 16.97
C THR A 43 -3.05 9.12 17.33
N ARG A 44 -2.10 9.50 16.47
CA ARG A 44 -1.29 10.70 16.68
C ARG A 44 -2.12 11.97 16.70
N LEU A 45 -3.10 12.09 15.81
CA LEU A 45 -4.01 13.24 15.77
C LEU A 45 -4.85 13.31 17.06
N ASP A 46 -5.38 12.18 17.52
CA ASP A 46 -6.16 12.08 18.76
C ASP A 46 -5.33 12.49 19.98
N GLU A 47 -4.07 12.04 20.07
CA GLU A 47 -3.15 12.45 21.12
C GLU A 47 -2.89 13.97 21.14
N LEU A 48 -2.77 14.60 19.97
CA LEU A 48 -2.53 16.04 19.85
C LEU A 48 -3.79 16.85 20.23
N ILE A 49 -4.96 16.40 19.77
CA ILE A 49 -6.26 16.99 20.14
C ILE A 49 -6.49 16.86 21.65
N ALA A 50 -6.21 15.69 22.23
CA ALA A 50 -6.36 15.44 23.67
C ALA A 50 -5.45 16.33 24.52
N LYS A 51 -4.28 16.72 23.99
CA LYS A 51 -3.37 17.68 24.62
C LYS A 51 -3.83 19.14 24.50
N ASN A 52 -4.96 19.41 23.82
CA ASN A 52 -5.51 20.75 23.60
C ASN A 52 -4.47 21.73 23.02
N THR A 53 -3.55 21.19 22.22
CA THR A 53 -2.51 21.99 21.57
C THR A 53 -3.07 22.43 20.23
N ASP A 54 -3.19 23.74 20.01
CA ASP A 54 -3.48 24.32 18.70
C ASP A 54 -2.18 24.24 17.86
N ASP A 55 -1.80 23.01 17.52
CA ASP A 55 -0.56 22.71 16.81
C ASP A 55 -0.84 22.71 15.31
N PRO A 56 -0.08 23.47 14.49
CA PRO A 56 -0.18 23.36 13.03
C PRO A 56 0.10 21.93 12.51
N GLU A 57 0.74 21.06 13.30
CA GLU A 57 0.87 19.63 13.04
C GLU A 57 -0.50 18.94 12.93
N ILE A 58 -1.53 19.39 13.66
CA ILE A 58 -2.89 18.82 13.61
C ILE A 58 -3.51 19.03 12.23
N ASP A 59 -3.47 20.25 11.69
CA ASP A 59 -4.02 20.55 10.36
C ASP A 59 -3.29 19.78 9.26
N LEU A 60 -1.97 19.64 9.38
CA LEU A 60 -1.15 18.88 8.44
C LEU A 60 -1.50 17.39 8.48
N LEU A 61 -1.58 16.82 9.69
CA LEU A 61 -1.93 15.42 9.90
C LEU A 61 -3.37 15.12 9.46
N ALA A 62 -4.32 16.03 9.71
CA ALA A 62 -5.70 15.88 9.26
C ALA A 62 -5.80 15.86 7.73
N ARG A 63 -5.09 16.75 7.03
CA ARG A 63 -5.03 16.75 5.56
C ARG A 63 -4.38 15.48 5.01
N ARG A 64 -3.27 15.04 5.61
CA ARG A 64 -2.58 13.82 5.20
C ARG A 64 -3.46 12.59 5.42
N LEU A 65 -4.15 12.53 6.55
CA LEU A 65 -5.10 11.47 6.86
C LEU A 65 -6.22 11.40 5.83
N ASN A 66 -6.83 12.54 5.49
CA ASN A 66 -7.89 12.61 4.48
C ASN A 66 -7.41 12.08 3.11
N ALA A 67 -6.19 12.45 2.70
CA ALA A 67 -5.60 11.93 1.46
C ALA A 67 -5.37 10.41 1.51
N MET A 68 -4.90 9.87 2.63
CA MET A 68 -4.70 8.43 2.80
C MET A 68 -6.02 7.66 2.83
N GLU A 69 -7.06 8.19 3.48
CA GLU A 69 -8.41 7.61 3.50
C GLU A 69 -9.04 7.62 2.10
N SER A 70 -8.87 8.70 1.33
CA SER A 70 -9.33 8.77 -0.07
C SER A 70 -8.69 7.70 -0.95
N ILE A 71 -7.37 7.51 -0.86
CA ILE A 71 -6.65 6.46 -1.60
C ILE A 71 -7.13 5.07 -1.18
N ARG A 72 -7.42 4.86 0.12
CA ARG A 72 -7.97 3.59 0.61
C ARG A 72 -9.35 3.32 0.02
N ASP A 73 -10.22 4.32 -0.05
CA ASP A 73 -11.56 4.18 -0.65
C ASP A 73 -11.48 3.85 -2.14
N GLU A 74 -10.53 4.45 -2.89
CA GLU A 74 -10.27 4.08 -4.30
C GLU A 74 -9.86 2.60 -4.44
N TYR A 75 -9.02 2.08 -3.54
CA TYR A 75 -8.69 0.65 -3.52
C TYR A 75 -9.89 -0.25 -3.17
N ALA A 76 -10.82 0.24 -2.35
CA ALA A 76 -12.04 -0.48 -2.00
C ALA A 76 -13.03 -0.50 -3.17
N ASP A 77 -13.19 0.62 -3.89
CA ASP A 77 -14.05 0.77 -5.06
C ASP A 77 -13.56 -0.09 -6.24
N ASN A 78 -12.24 -0.11 -6.49
CA ASN A 78 -11.63 -0.94 -7.53
C ASN A 78 -11.81 -2.46 -7.29
N ARG A 79 -12.16 -2.89 -6.06
CA ARG A 79 -12.50 -4.29 -5.74
C ARG A 79 -14.00 -4.58 -5.87
N GLY A 80 -14.85 -3.55 -5.93
CA GLY A 80 -16.30 -3.63 -6.14
C GLY A 80 -16.76 -3.31 -7.58
N GLY A 81 -15.92 -2.67 -8.39
CA GLY A 81 -16.21 -2.18 -9.73
C GLY A 81 -15.84 -3.13 -10.88
N GLY A 82 -16.29 -4.38 -10.82
CA GLY A 82 -16.48 -5.19 -12.02
C GLY A 82 -17.88 -4.92 -12.57
N LYS A 83 -18.01 -4.02 -13.55
CA LYS A 83 -19.27 -3.82 -14.28
C LYS A 83 -19.05 -3.93 -15.78
#